data_AF-A0A3N5QX52-F1
#
_entry.id   AF-A0A3N5QX52-F1
#
_cell.length_a   1.000
_cell.length_b   1.000
_cell.length_c   1.000
_cell.angle_alpha   90.00
_cell.angle_beta   90.00
_cell.angle_gamma   90.00
#
_symmetry.space_group_name_H-M   'P 1'
#
loop_
_entity.id
_entity.type
_entity.pdbx_description
1 polymer ?
#
loop_
_entity_poly.entity_id
_entity_poly.type
_entity_poly.pdbx_seq_one_letter_code
_entity_poly.pdbx_strand_id
1 'polypeptide(L)'
;MLVLYLLGLTVVLAPASLVLILGLSLLLGSPPGERRIAWLTQALVTAAFVAAAGLWGMMFLRGQSQYTLELGNWAALPVEHFHFTIKFLFDQLSTPFVILSLALCGIIGAFASRYLHRDQGYTRFFLLYAIFTFGMVLSAVAGTIETLFLGWEMVGLSSALLVAFFQTRANPVTNGLRVWSIYRFADGAFLLAALVLHHLTGGGDLDLLLGDAPWPDSSCPISPWHAFIVGVLLLIAAAGKSALVPFSGWLPRAMEGPTPSSAIFYGALSVHLGVYLLLRVGPMLDQSL
;
A
#
# COMPACT_ATOMS: atom_id res chain seq x y z
N MET A 1 9.44 17.01 -17.91
CA MET A 1 8.64 15.77 -18.05
C MET A 1 9.49 14.52 -17.81
N LEU A 2 10.55 14.26 -18.59
CA LEU A 2 11.38 13.04 -18.42
C LEU A 2 11.90 12.79 -16.99
N VAL A 3 12.36 13.83 -16.29
CA VAL A 3 12.91 13.67 -14.93
C VAL A 3 11.84 13.23 -13.91
N LEU A 4 10.65 13.83 -13.95
CA LEU A 4 9.52 13.42 -13.08
C LEU A 4 9.08 11.98 -13.39
N TYR A 5 9.09 11.61 -14.67
CA TYR A 5 8.79 10.25 -15.11
C TYR A 5 9.78 9.24 -14.51
N LEU A 6 11.09 9.49 -14.64
CA LEU A 6 12.13 8.61 -14.10
C LEU A 6 12.05 8.52 -12.57
N LEU A 7 11.80 9.63 -11.87
CA LEU A 7 11.66 9.64 -10.42
C LEU A 7 10.42 8.84 -9.98
N GLY A 8 9.25 9.10 -10.58
CA GLY A 8 8.02 8.38 -10.27
C GLY A 8 8.14 6.88 -10.52
N LEU A 9 8.77 6.51 -11.64
CA LEU A 9 9.05 5.11 -11.96
C LEU A 9 10.03 4.48 -10.97
N THR A 10 11.04 5.22 -10.51
CA THR A 10 11.98 4.72 -9.48
C THR A 10 11.29 4.48 -8.13
N VAL A 11 10.35 5.35 -7.73
CA VAL A 11 9.58 5.18 -6.49
C VAL A 11 8.87 3.83 -6.45
N VAL A 12 8.29 3.41 -7.58
CA VAL A 12 7.54 2.15 -7.68
C VAL A 12 8.44 0.95 -7.97
N LEU A 13 9.36 1.07 -8.94
CA LEU A 13 10.18 -0.05 -9.39
C LEU A 13 11.26 -0.45 -8.39
N ALA A 14 11.78 0.47 -7.57
CA ALA A 14 12.79 0.12 -6.59
C ALA A 14 12.27 -0.92 -5.55
N PRO A 15 11.16 -0.70 -4.84
CA PRO A 15 10.61 -1.72 -3.94
C PRO A 15 10.07 -2.95 -4.69
N ALA A 16 9.52 -2.80 -5.90
CA ALA A 16 9.10 -3.95 -6.72
C ALA A 16 10.29 -4.85 -7.09
N SER A 17 11.43 -4.26 -7.45
CA SER A 17 12.66 -5.00 -7.77
C SER A 17 13.20 -5.75 -6.54
N LEU A 18 13.05 -5.19 -5.34
CA LEU A 18 13.42 -5.89 -4.11
C LEU A 18 12.57 -7.17 -3.92
N VAL A 19 11.25 -7.08 -4.14
CA VAL A 19 10.35 -8.24 -4.11
C VAL A 19 10.77 -9.28 -5.13
N LEU A 20 11.04 -8.87 -6.38
CA LEU A 20 11.44 -9.78 -7.45
C LEU A 20 12.78 -10.46 -7.16
N ILE A 21 13.80 -9.70 -6.76
CA ILE A 21 15.14 -10.24 -6.48
C ILE A 21 15.08 -11.25 -5.33
N LEU A 22 14.45 -10.89 -4.21
CA LEU A 22 14.35 -11.80 -3.06
C LEU A 22 13.42 -12.98 -3.34
N GLY A 23 12.28 -12.75 -3.99
CA GLY A 23 11.31 -13.78 -4.34
C GLY A 23 11.86 -14.81 -5.32
N LEU A 24 12.47 -14.37 -6.42
CA LEU A 24 13.10 -15.26 -7.40
C LEU A 24 14.26 -16.04 -6.78
N SER A 25 15.08 -15.41 -5.95
CA SER A 25 16.19 -16.12 -5.28
C SER A 25 15.71 -17.25 -4.36
N LEU A 26 14.55 -17.06 -3.70
CA LEU A 26 13.94 -18.08 -2.86
C LEU A 26 13.35 -19.21 -3.70
N LEU A 27 12.65 -18.88 -4.79
CA LEU A 27 12.07 -19.85 -5.73
C LEU A 27 13.14 -20.71 -6.42
N LEU A 28 14.28 -20.11 -6.73
CA LEU A 28 15.43 -20.81 -7.33
C LEU A 28 16.28 -21.56 -6.28
N GLY A 29 15.88 -21.57 -5.00
CA GLY A 29 16.59 -22.29 -3.93
C GLY A 29 17.98 -21.73 -3.61
N SER A 30 18.29 -20.51 -4.02
CA SER A 30 19.61 -19.86 -3.86
C SER A 30 19.49 -18.51 -3.15
N PRO A 31 19.02 -18.48 -1.89
CA PRO A 31 18.81 -17.23 -1.18
C PRO A 31 20.14 -16.48 -0.96
N PRO A 32 20.19 -15.15 -1.21
CA PRO A 32 21.37 -14.35 -0.94
C PRO A 32 21.71 -14.34 0.55
N GLY A 33 22.99 -14.21 0.88
CA GLY A 33 23.42 -14.09 2.28
C GLY A 33 22.89 -12.80 2.96
N GLU A 34 22.77 -12.82 4.29
CA GLU A 34 22.19 -11.73 5.10
C GLU A 34 22.75 -10.35 4.75
N ARG A 35 24.08 -10.24 4.58
CA ARG A 35 24.76 -8.98 4.22
C ARG A 35 24.27 -8.42 2.88
N ARG A 36 24.02 -9.28 1.89
CA ARG A 36 23.51 -8.87 0.57
C ARG A 36 22.05 -8.44 0.67
N ILE A 37 21.23 -9.18 1.42
CA ILE A 37 19.82 -8.82 1.66
C ILE A 37 19.72 -7.46 2.34
N ALA A 38 20.49 -7.24 3.42
CA ALA A 38 20.51 -5.96 4.13
C ALA A 38 20.92 -4.81 3.22
N TRP A 39 22.00 -5.00 2.44
CA TRP A 39 22.47 -3.99 1.49
C TRP A 39 21.46 -3.70 0.39
N LEU A 40 20.87 -4.72 -0.24
CA LEU A 40 19.84 -4.57 -1.27
C LEU A 40 18.61 -3.83 -0.73
N THR A 41 18.15 -4.24 0.45
CA THR A 41 17.01 -3.61 1.12
C THR A 41 17.29 -2.13 1.38
N GLN A 42 18.43 -1.82 2.00
CA GLN A 42 18.82 -0.44 2.27
C GLN A 42 18.96 0.38 0.97
N ALA A 43 19.65 -0.16 -0.04
CA ALA A 43 19.90 0.53 -1.29
C ALA A 43 18.59 0.86 -2.05
N LEU A 44 17.69 -0.12 -2.20
CA LEU A 44 16.45 0.07 -2.96
C LEU A 44 15.42 0.93 -2.22
N VAL A 45 15.29 0.78 -0.90
CA VAL A 45 14.42 1.66 -0.10
C VAL A 45 14.96 3.10 -0.10
N THR A 46 16.28 3.28 0.02
CA THR A 46 16.90 4.62 -0.06
C THR A 46 16.73 5.24 -1.45
N ALA A 47 16.89 4.46 -2.52
CA ALA A 47 16.68 4.93 -3.88
C ALA A 47 15.23 5.41 -4.09
N ALA A 48 14.23 4.63 -3.62
CA ALA A 48 12.84 5.03 -3.65
C ALA A 48 12.59 6.31 -2.84
N PHE A 49 13.17 6.43 -1.65
CA PHE A 49 13.04 7.60 -0.78
C PHE A 49 13.58 8.87 -1.43
N VAL A 50 14.81 8.80 -1.96
CA VAL A 50 15.45 9.92 -2.67
C VAL A 50 14.66 10.29 -3.92
N ALA A 51 14.13 9.30 -4.64
CA ALA A 51 13.29 9.54 -5.81
C ALA A 51 11.98 10.25 -5.44
N ALA A 52 11.30 9.83 -4.36
CA ALA A 52 10.08 10.46 -3.87
C ALA A 52 10.32 11.90 -3.40
N ALA A 53 11.40 12.13 -2.64
CA ALA A 53 11.79 13.48 -2.20
C ALA A 53 12.19 14.39 -3.37
N GLY A 54 12.93 13.86 -4.35
CA GLY A 54 13.27 14.58 -5.57
C GLY A 54 12.04 14.90 -6.41
N LEU A 55 11.08 13.97 -6.51
CA LEU A 55 9.82 14.17 -7.23
C LEU A 55 9.01 15.28 -6.57
N TRP A 56 8.84 15.26 -5.24
CA TRP A 56 8.18 16.35 -4.53
C TRP A 56 8.89 17.68 -4.78
N GLY A 57 10.20 17.74 -4.56
CA GLY A 57 10.98 18.97 -4.76
C GLY A 57 10.78 19.55 -6.17
N MET A 58 10.74 18.71 -7.20
CA MET A 58 10.48 19.15 -8.56
C MET A 58 9.04 19.58 -8.81
N MET A 59 8.05 18.92 -8.20
CA MET A 59 6.65 19.36 -8.26
C MET A 59 6.51 20.77 -7.65
N PHE A 60 7.10 20.98 -6.48
CA PHE A 60 7.10 22.27 -5.79
C PHE A 60 7.78 23.37 -6.62
N LEU A 61 8.98 23.13 -7.14
CA LEU A 61 9.72 24.09 -7.97
C LEU A 61 8.98 24.45 -9.28
N ARG A 62 8.11 23.57 -9.78
CA ARG A 62 7.32 23.78 -10.99
C ARG A 62 5.92 24.33 -10.73
N GLY A 63 5.54 24.53 -9.46
CA GLY A 63 4.18 24.90 -9.09
C GLY A 63 3.13 23.85 -9.48
N GLN A 64 3.52 22.58 -9.59
CA GLN A 64 2.60 21.48 -9.89
C GLN A 64 2.05 20.91 -8.58
N SER A 65 0.71 20.90 -8.44
CA SER A 65 0.02 20.30 -7.30
C SER A 65 -0.09 18.77 -7.42
N GLN A 66 -0.10 18.25 -8.65
CA GLN A 66 -0.17 16.82 -8.93
C GLN A 66 0.65 16.44 -10.17
N TYR A 67 1.10 15.19 -10.19
CA TYR A 67 1.80 14.54 -11.29
C TYR A 67 1.29 13.10 -11.45
N THR A 68 0.81 12.79 -12.63
CA THR A 68 0.29 11.47 -12.97
C THR A 68 1.27 10.71 -13.85
N LEU A 69 1.58 9.48 -13.47
CA LEU A 69 2.37 8.52 -14.24
C LEU A 69 1.44 7.41 -14.74
N GLU A 70 1.14 7.43 -16.04
CA GLU A 70 0.33 6.40 -16.70
C GLU A 70 1.24 5.37 -17.37
N LEU A 71 1.09 4.10 -17.00
CA LEU A 71 1.81 2.98 -17.61
C LEU A 71 1.01 2.32 -18.74
N GLY A 72 -0.20 2.80 -19.01
CA GLY A 72 -1.08 2.34 -20.08
C GLY A 72 -2.19 1.39 -19.62
N ASN A 73 -3.04 1.04 -20.58
CA ASN A 73 -4.19 0.15 -20.37
C ASN A 73 -3.72 -1.31 -20.37
N TRP A 74 -3.87 -1.99 -19.24
CA TRP A 74 -3.48 -3.38 -19.07
C TRP A 74 -4.59 -4.35 -19.47
N ALA A 75 -5.85 -3.96 -19.29
CA ALA A 75 -6.99 -4.66 -19.88
C ALA A 75 -8.02 -3.63 -20.36
N ALA A 76 -8.55 -3.82 -21.56
CA ALA A 76 -9.63 -3.00 -22.09
C ALA A 76 -10.65 -3.94 -22.74
N LEU A 77 -11.92 -3.81 -22.34
CA LEU A 77 -13.05 -4.49 -22.96
C LEU A 77 -13.92 -3.41 -23.59
N PRO A 78 -13.68 -3.03 -24.87
CA PRO A 78 -14.36 -1.91 -25.52
C PRO A 78 -15.88 -2.05 -25.56
N VAL A 79 -16.37 -3.30 -25.61
CA VAL A 79 -17.82 -3.61 -25.68
C VAL A 79 -18.54 -3.28 -24.38
N GLU A 80 -17.85 -3.34 -23.24
CA GLU A 80 -18.42 -3.11 -21.91
C GLU A 80 -17.98 -1.77 -21.30
N HIS A 81 -17.28 -0.92 -22.07
CA HIS A 81 -16.66 0.33 -21.62
C HIS A 81 -15.71 0.15 -20.42
N PHE A 82 -15.23 -1.07 -20.17
CA PHE A 82 -14.35 -1.40 -19.05
C PHE A 82 -12.89 -1.13 -19.42
N HIS A 83 -12.22 -0.30 -18.62
CA HIS A 83 -10.81 0.02 -18.76
C HIS A 83 -10.08 -0.19 -17.43
N PHE A 84 -9.08 -1.08 -17.46
CA PHE A 84 -8.14 -1.30 -16.37
C PHE A 84 -6.80 -0.66 -16.74
N THR A 85 -6.55 0.52 -16.18
CA THR A 85 -5.35 1.32 -16.42
C THR A 85 -4.43 1.22 -15.20
N ILE A 86 -3.13 1.00 -15.42
CA ILE A 86 -2.16 1.17 -14.33
C ILE A 86 -1.71 2.62 -14.33
N LYS A 87 -2.24 3.37 -13.37
CA LYS A 87 -1.99 4.79 -13.17
C LYS A 87 -1.49 5.04 -11.77
N PHE A 88 -0.43 5.82 -11.66
CA PHE A 88 0.11 6.28 -10.39
C PHE A 88 -0.06 7.79 -10.26
N LEU A 89 -0.70 8.22 -9.18
CA LEU A 89 -0.96 9.62 -8.88
C LEU A 89 -0.05 10.07 -7.74
N PHE A 90 0.80 11.07 -8.03
CA PHE A 90 1.61 11.78 -7.06
C PHE A 90 1.03 13.18 -6.85
N ASP A 91 0.45 13.42 -5.69
CA ASP A 91 -0.20 14.67 -5.30
C ASP A 91 0.25 15.11 -3.90
N GLN A 92 -0.40 16.16 -3.38
CA GLN A 92 -0.09 16.73 -2.07
C GLN A 92 -0.42 15.80 -0.88
N LEU A 93 -1.16 14.71 -1.11
CA LEU A 93 -1.48 13.69 -0.10
C LEU A 93 -0.55 12.47 -0.20
N SER A 94 -0.48 11.87 -1.39
CA SER A 94 0.28 10.64 -1.65
C SER A 94 1.79 10.82 -1.52
N THR A 95 2.35 11.89 -2.08
CA THR A 95 3.80 12.12 -2.08
C THR A 95 4.37 12.22 -0.66
N PRO A 96 3.79 13.03 0.26
CA PRO A 96 4.20 12.98 1.66
C PRO A 96 4.05 11.64 2.33
N PHE A 97 2.93 10.97 2.11
CA PHE A 97 2.69 9.69 2.72
C PHE A 97 3.71 8.64 2.27
N VAL A 98 4.11 8.64 0.99
CA VAL A 98 5.18 7.78 0.45
C VAL A 98 6.54 8.10 1.05
N ILE A 99 6.91 9.39 1.14
CA ILE A 99 8.20 9.79 1.74
C ILE A 99 8.28 9.34 3.19
N LEU A 100 7.22 9.60 3.97
CA LEU A 100 7.14 9.17 5.36
C LEU A 100 7.21 7.64 5.47
N SER A 101 6.46 6.93 4.62
CA SER A 101 6.46 5.47 4.57
C SER A 101 7.85 4.91 4.28
N LEU A 102 8.54 5.42 3.26
CA LEU A 102 9.88 4.96 2.89
C LEU A 102 10.93 5.31 3.93
N ALA A 103 10.83 6.47 4.59
CA ALA A 103 11.71 6.81 5.71
C ALA A 103 11.56 5.83 6.87
N LEU A 104 10.32 5.54 7.28
CA LEU A 104 10.01 4.58 8.34
C LEU A 104 10.43 3.16 7.96
N CYS A 105 10.13 2.73 6.73
CA CYS A 105 10.63 1.47 6.19
C CYS A 105 12.16 1.41 6.27
N GLY A 106 12.89 2.45 5.85
CA GLY A 106 14.35 2.48 5.86
C GLY A 106 14.93 2.32 7.27
N ILE A 107 14.37 3.05 8.25
CA ILE A 107 14.79 2.94 9.67
C ILE A 107 14.51 1.54 10.22
N ILE A 108 13.31 1.02 9.99
CA ILE A 108 12.89 -0.29 10.49
C ILE A 108 13.67 -1.42 9.81
N GLY A 109 13.96 -1.30 8.52
CA GLY A 109 14.79 -2.26 7.78
C GLY A 109 16.22 -2.32 8.32
N ALA A 110 16.81 -1.16 8.62
CA ALA A 110 18.12 -1.09 9.26
C ALA A 110 18.11 -1.74 10.65
N PHE A 111 17.08 -1.48 11.46
CA PHE A 111 16.90 -2.14 12.77
C PHE A 111 16.71 -3.66 12.63
N ALA A 112 15.83 -4.10 11.74
CA ALA A 112 15.53 -5.51 11.49
C ALA A 112 16.79 -6.30 11.09
N SER A 113 17.65 -5.70 10.28
CA SER A 113 18.88 -6.34 9.79
C SER A 113 19.84 -6.73 10.93
N ARG A 114 19.83 -5.96 12.02
CA ARG A 114 20.62 -6.23 13.24
C ARG A 114 19.87 -7.12 14.21
N TYR A 115 18.57 -6.88 14.38
CA TYR A 115 17.73 -7.63 15.32
C TYR A 115 17.61 -9.11 14.96
N LEU A 116 17.47 -9.43 13.67
CA LEU A 116 17.32 -10.80 13.18
C LEU A 116 18.64 -11.45 12.78
N HIS A 117 19.80 -10.84 13.09
CA HIS A 117 21.08 -11.41 12.69
C HIS A 117 21.23 -12.86 13.20
N ARG A 118 21.56 -13.79 12.30
CA ARG A 118 21.64 -15.24 12.56
C ARG A 118 20.30 -15.94 12.86
N ASP A 119 19.17 -15.27 12.63
CA ASP A 119 17.86 -15.92 12.69
C ASP A 119 17.62 -16.77 11.41
N GLN A 120 17.12 -17.99 11.58
CA GLN A 120 16.85 -18.90 10.46
C GLN A 120 15.81 -18.34 9.47
N GLY A 121 14.91 -17.47 9.94
CA GLY A 121 13.87 -16.82 9.16
C GLY A 121 14.29 -15.51 8.49
N TYR A 122 15.57 -15.10 8.52
CA TYR A 122 16.03 -13.81 8.01
C TYR A 122 15.55 -13.50 6.58
N THR A 123 15.80 -14.41 5.64
CA THR A 123 15.40 -14.23 4.23
C THR A 123 13.89 -14.12 4.07
N ARG A 124 13.12 -14.95 4.81
CA ARG A 124 11.66 -14.91 4.80
C ARG A 124 11.16 -13.57 5.33
N PHE A 125 11.73 -13.07 6.43
CA PHE A 125 11.37 -11.77 6.98
C PHE A 125 11.55 -10.66 5.95
N PHE A 126 12.72 -10.58 5.32
CA PHE A 126 13.03 -9.50 4.37
C PHE A 126 12.21 -9.61 3.07
N LEU A 127 11.82 -10.81 2.64
CA LEU A 127 10.86 -10.97 1.54
C LEU A 127 9.48 -10.41 1.92
N LEU A 128 8.96 -10.75 3.10
CA LEU A 128 7.66 -10.23 3.56
C LEU A 128 7.70 -8.72 3.79
N TYR A 129 8.82 -8.20 4.32
CA TYR A 129 9.08 -6.77 4.44
C TYR A 129 9.13 -6.07 3.08
N ALA A 130 9.72 -6.70 2.06
CA ALA A 130 9.75 -6.15 0.70
C ALA A 130 8.35 -6.09 0.09
N ILE A 131 7.56 -7.15 0.24
CA ILE A 131 6.15 -7.21 -0.20
C ILE A 131 5.34 -6.11 0.50
N PHE A 132 5.54 -5.95 1.82
CA PHE A 132 4.90 -4.89 2.59
C PHE A 132 5.28 -3.50 2.07
N THR A 133 6.58 -3.23 1.91
CA THR A 133 7.07 -1.93 1.47
C THR A 133 6.56 -1.58 0.07
N PHE A 134 6.57 -2.55 -0.83
CA PHE A 134 6.01 -2.35 -2.17
C PHE A 134 4.49 -2.12 -2.12
N GLY A 135 3.74 -2.93 -1.34
CA GLY A 135 2.30 -2.74 -1.16
C GLY A 135 1.95 -1.36 -0.59
N MET A 136 2.70 -0.88 0.40
CA MET A 136 2.52 0.47 0.97
C MET A 136 2.75 1.57 -0.08
N VAL A 137 3.81 1.48 -0.87
CA VAL A 137 4.07 2.44 -1.96
C VAL A 137 2.94 2.36 -2.99
N LEU A 138 2.55 1.17 -3.40
CA LEU A 138 1.53 0.95 -4.42
C LEU A 138 0.17 1.51 -3.99
N SER A 139 -0.25 1.26 -2.75
CA SER A 139 -1.48 1.84 -2.20
C SER A 139 -1.40 3.36 -2.09
N ALA A 140 -0.25 3.89 -1.69
CA ALA A 140 -0.10 5.33 -1.56
C ALA A 140 -0.19 6.04 -2.92
N VAL A 141 0.52 5.55 -3.94
CA VAL A 141 0.52 6.22 -5.26
C VAL A 141 -0.59 5.75 -6.19
N ALA A 142 -1.55 4.94 -5.73
CA ALA A 142 -2.58 4.39 -6.59
C ALA A 142 -3.44 5.51 -7.22
N GLY A 143 -3.49 5.54 -8.55
CA GLY A 143 -4.41 6.37 -9.33
C GLY A 143 -5.70 5.64 -9.69
N THR A 144 -5.75 4.32 -9.50
CA THR A 144 -6.97 3.50 -9.72
C THR A 144 -7.30 2.66 -8.49
N ILE A 145 -8.58 2.33 -8.32
CA ILE A 145 -9.10 1.59 -7.17
C ILE A 145 -8.53 0.16 -7.09
N GLU A 146 -8.21 -0.44 -8.23
CA GLU A 146 -7.66 -1.79 -8.34
C GLU A 146 -6.17 -1.80 -8.00
N THR A 147 -5.42 -0.77 -8.42
CA THR A 147 -4.02 -0.59 -8.00
C THR A 147 -3.96 -0.38 -6.49
N LEU A 148 -4.89 0.40 -5.96
CA LEU A 148 -5.04 0.63 -4.52
C LEU A 148 -5.36 -0.68 -3.79
N PHE A 149 -6.32 -1.45 -4.30
CA PHE A 149 -6.70 -2.76 -3.76
C PHE A 149 -5.53 -3.75 -3.82
N LEU A 150 -4.78 -3.81 -4.93
CA LEU A 150 -3.60 -4.67 -5.03
C LEU A 150 -2.56 -4.35 -3.94
N GLY A 151 -2.26 -3.08 -3.72
CA GLY A 151 -1.34 -2.68 -2.64
C GLY A 151 -1.90 -3.02 -1.26
N TRP A 152 -3.21 -2.83 -1.07
CA TRP A 152 -3.92 -3.09 0.17
C TRP A 152 -3.88 -4.57 0.56
N GLU A 153 -4.04 -5.44 -0.42
CA GLU A 153 -3.93 -6.89 -0.33
C GLU A 153 -2.51 -7.32 0.02
N MET A 154 -1.51 -6.76 -0.67
CA MET A 154 -0.10 -7.03 -0.41
C MET A 154 0.30 -6.67 1.02
N VAL A 155 -0.15 -5.51 1.52
CA VAL A 155 0.03 -5.09 2.91
C VAL A 155 -0.66 -6.08 3.86
N GLY A 156 -1.89 -6.51 3.57
CA GLY A 156 -2.62 -7.46 4.41
C GLY A 156 -1.97 -8.83 4.51
N LEU A 157 -1.54 -9.37 3.37
CA LEU A 157 -0.92 -10.68 3.28
C LEU A 157 0.42 -10.70 4.00
N SER A 158 1.29 -9.74 3.69
CA SER A 158 2.59 -9.61 4.35
C SER A 158 2.45 -9.41 5.86
N SER A 159 1.48 -8.62 6.30
CA SER A 159 1.19 -8.43 7.73
C SER A 159 0.75 -9.71 8.44
N ALA A 160 -0.22 -10.45 7.88
CA ALA A 160 -0.67 -11.70 8.49
C ALA A 160 0.46 -12.74 8.57
N LEU A 161 1.29 -12.85 7.52
CA LEU A 161 2.43 -13.77 7.49
C LEU A 161 3.54 -13.37 8.47
N LEU A 162 3.75 -12.08 8.70
CA LEU A 162 4.73 -11.58 9.68
C LEU A 162 4.22 -11.72 11.13
N VAL A 163 2.92 -11.66 11.39
CA VAL A 163 2.35 -12.10 12.69
C VAL A 163 2.63 -13.59 12.92
N ALA A 164 2.48 -14.41 11.89
CA ALA A 164 2.76 -15.84 11.93
C ALA A 164 4.25 -16.21 11.77
N PHE A 165 5.18 -15.24 11.86
CA PHE A 165 6.60 -15.44 11.55
C PHE A 165 7.25 -16.57 12.35
N PHE A 166 6.95 -16.68 13.65
CA PHE A 166 7.45 -17.74 14.52
C PHE A 166 6.59 -19.00 14.44
N GLN A 167 6.54 -19.60 13.26
CA GLN A 167 5.66 -20.72 12.89
C GLN A 167 5.81 -22.01 13.71
N THR A 168 6.91 -22.17 14.48
CA THR A 168 7.10 -23.32 15.37
C THR A 168 6.22 -23.25 16.62
N ARG A 169 5.68 -22.07 16.94
CA ARG A 169 4.75 -21.86 18.05
C ARG A 169 3.32 -21.82 17.50
N ALA A 170 2.39 -22.47 18.19
CA ALA A 170 0.99 -22.51 17.76
C ALA A 170 0.31 -21.13 17.80
N ASN A 171 0.60 -20.31 18.82
CA ASN A 171 -0.04 -19.01 19.03
C ASN A 171 0.18 -17.99 17.88
N PRO A 172 1.42 -17.75 17.40
CA PRO A 172 1.64 -16.90 16.23
C PRO A 172 0.85 -17.32 14.99
N VAL A 173 0.75 -18.63 14.73
CA VAL A 173 0.04 -19.17 13.55
C VAL A 173 -1.47 -18.95 13.67
N THR A 174 -2.06 -19.28 14.83
CA THR A 174 -3.50 -19.08 15.05
C THR A 174 -3.88 -17.60 15.07
N ASN A 175 -3.04 -16.75 15.64
CA ASN A 175 -3.24 -15.30 15.64
C ASN A 175 -3.08 -14.71 14.23
N GLY A 176 -2.09 -15.14 13.46
CA GLY A 176 -1.90 -14.72 12.07
C GLY A 176 -3.09 -15.08 11.18
N LEU A 177 -3.63 -16.29 11.32
CA LEU A 177 -4.85 -16.70 10.62
C LEU A 177 -6.05 -15.84 11.03
N ARG A 178 -6.21 -15.53 12.32
CA ARG A 178 -7.29 -14.66 12.80
C ARG A 178 -7.20 -13.25 12.23
N VAL A 179 -6.00 -12.67 12.19
CA VAL A 179 -5.74 -11.35 11.59
C VAL A 179 -6.09 -11.39 10.11
N TRP A 180 -5.63 -12.42 9.39
CA TRP A 180 -5.96 -12.63 7.99
C TRP A 180 -7.48 -12.69 7.75
N SER A 181 -8.21 -13.49 8.53
CA SER A 181 -9.66 -13.62 8.39
C SER A 181 -10.40 -12.29 8.58
N ILE A 182 -9.98 -11.48 9.55
CA ILE A 182 -10.58 -10.16 9.78
C ILE A 182 -10.27 -9.22 8.62
N TYR A 183 -9.03 -9.23 8.10
CA TYR A 183 -8.70 -8.48 6.89
C TYR A 183 -9.56 -8.93 5.72
N ARG A 184 -9.63 -10.23 5.42
CA ARG A 184 -10.48 -10.75 4.32
C ARG A 184 -11.93 -10.32 4.40
N PHE A 185 -12.51 -10.33 5.59
CA PHE A 185 -13.88 -9.87 5.78
C PHE A 185 -14.02 -8.37 5.42
N ALA A 186 -13.12 -7.52 5.90
CA ALA A 186 -13.12 -6.09 5.63
C ALA A 186 -12.77 -5.78 4.16
N ASP A 187 -11.84 -6.52 3.59
CA ASP A 187 -11.39 -6.39 2.20
C ASP A 187 -12.50 -6.81 1.22
N GLY A 188 -13.44 -7.66 1.65
CA GLY A 188 -14.66 -7.94 0.91
C GLY A 188 -15.54 -6.70 0.72
N ALA A 189 -15.63 -5.82 1.72
CA ALA A 189 -16.33 -4.54 1.57
C ALA A 189 -15.58 -3.60 0.62
N PHE A 190 -14.25 -3.58 0.66
CA PHE A 190 -13.43 -2.85 -0.32
C PHE A 190 -13.73 -3.34 -1.74
N LEU A 191 -13.72 -4.65 -1.96
CA LEU A 191 -13.96 -5.23 -3.28
C LEU A 191 -15.37 -4.88 -3.80
N LEU A 192 -16.38 -4.93 -2.93
CA LEU A 192 -17.72 -4.47 -3.28
C LEU A 192 -17.75 -2.99 -3.65
N ALA A 193 -17.02 -2.14 -2.93
CA ALA A 193 -16.88 -0.72 -3.29
C ALA A 193 -16.29 -0.58 -4.70
N ALA A 194 -15.19 -1.28 -4.99
CA ALA A 194 -14.55 -1.27 -6.30
C ALA A 194 -15.52 -1.72 -7.42
N LEU A 195 -16.34 -2.75 -7.19
CA LEU A 195 -17.35 -3.21 -8.14
C LEU A 195 -18.45 -2.18 -8.39
N VAL A 196 -18.97 -1.57 -7.32
CA VAL A 196 -19.98 -0.49 -7.44
C VAL A 196 -19.40 0.67 -8.23
N LEU A 197 -18.15 1.04 -8.01
CA LEU A 197 -17.48 2.12 -8.73
C LEU A 197 -17.33 1.85 -10.22
N HIS A 198 -16.92 0.63 -10.58
CA HIS A 198 -16.89 0.21 -11.97
C HIS A 198 -18.25 0.28 -12.63
N HIS A 199 -19.30 -0.13 -11.92
CA HIS A 199 -20.66 -0.07 -12.44
C HIS A 199 -21.14 1.37 -12.69
N LEU A 200 -20.73 2.32 -11.84
CA LEU A 200 -21.16 3.72 -11.92
C LEU A 200 -20.36 4.54 -12.93
N THR A 201 -19.06 4.30 -13.06
CA THR A 201 -18.14 5.16 -13.83
C THR A 201 -17.57 4.50 -15.08
N GLY A 202 -17.75 3.18 -15.24
CA GLY A 202 -17.16 2.38 -16.32
C GLY A 202 -15.68 2.03 -16.12
N GLY A 203 -15.01 2.59 -15.11
CA GLY A 203 -13.58 2.35 -14.85
C GLY A 203 -13.20 2.45 -13.39
N GLY A 204 -11.92 2.20 -13.12
CA GLY A 204 -11.34 2.24 -11.78
C GLY A 204 -10.63 3.54 -11.43
N ASP A 205 -10.56 4.51 -12.35
CA ASP A 205 -9.82 5.77 -12.15
C ASP A 205 -10.40 6.57 -10.97
N LEU A 206 -9.55 6.87 -9.99
CA LEU A 206 -9.96 7.63 -8.81
C LEU A 206 -10.32 9.08 -9.15
N ASP A 207 -9.79 9.64 -10.24
CA ASP A 207 -10.14 10.99 -10.70
C ASP A 207 -11.62 11.06 -11.12
N LEU A 208 -12.18 9.98 -11.69
CA LEU A 208 -13.62 9.90 -12.02
C LEU A 208 -14.49 9.88 -10.76
N LEU A 209 -13.94 9.45 -9.63
CA LEU A 209 -14.60 9.42 -8.32
C LEU A 209 -14.45 10.75 -7.58
N LEU A 210 -13.26 11.33 -7.60
CA LEU A 210 -12.89 12.45 -6.72
C LEU A 210 -13.03 13.80 -7.42
N GLY A 211 -13.14 13.82 -8.75
CA GLY A 211 -13.10 15.01 -9.58
C GLY A 211 -11.68 15.35 -10.04
N ASP A 212 -11.59 16.21 -11.06
CA ASP A 212 -10.31 16.55 -11.71
C ASP A 212 -9.42 17.52 -10.92
N ALA A 213 -9.99 18.20 -9.92
CA ALA A 213 -9.26 19.15 -9.11
C ALA A 213 -8.29 18.43 -8.15
N PRO A 214 -7.10 19.00 -7.86
CA PRO A 214 -6.15 18.40 -6.93
C PRO A 214 -6.71 18.30 -5.51
N TRP A 215 -6.34 17.25 -4.78
CA TRP A 215 -6.62 17.16 -3.34
C TRP A 215 -6.00 18.36 -2.58
N PRO A 216 -6.70 18.98 -1.62
CA PRO A 216 -7.98 18.58 -1.04
C PRO A 216 -9.22 19.21 -1.70
N ASP A 217 -9.05 20.05 -2.73
CA ASP A 217 -10.11 20.89 -3.29
C ASP A 217 -11.00 20.15 -4.32
N SER A 218 -10.85 18.84 -4.44
CA SER A 218 -11.64 18.01 -5.36
C SER A 218 -13.11 17.91 -4.94
N SER A 219 -14.01 17.81 -5.93
CA SER A 219 -15.44 17.62 -5.69
C SER A 219 -15.92 16.34 -6.35
N CYS A 220 -16.54 15.45 -5.58
CA CYS A 220 -17.03 14.17 -6.05
C CYS A 220 -18.23 14.37 -7.02
N PRO A 221 -18.17 13.88 -8.27
CA PRO A 221 -19.22 14.11 -9.27
C PRO A 221 -20.40 13.12 -9.15
N ILE A 222 -20.31 12.09 -8.29
CA ILE A 222 -21.35 11.07 -8.15
C ILE A 222 -22.49 11.54 -7.23
N SER A 223 -23.68 10.97 -7.42
CA SER A 223 -24.84 11.28 -6.58
C SER A 223 -24.58 10.99 -5.09
N PRO A 224 -25.08 11.82 -4.15
CA PRO A 224 -24.89 11.65 -2.70
C PRO A 224 -25.20 10.23 -2.20
N TRP A 225 -26.24 9.59 -2.73
CA TRP A 225 -26.62 8.24 -2.32
C TRP A 225 -25.57 7.19 -2.71
N HIS A 226 -24.99 7.31 -3.90
CA HIS A 226 -23.91 6.43 -4.35
C HIS A 226 -22.62 6.68 -3.56
N ALA A 227 -22.30 7.96 -3.31
CA ALA A 227 -21.17 8.36 -2.47
C ALA A 227 -21.29 7.79 -1.05
N PHE A 228 -22.49 7.81 -0.47
CA PHE A 228 -22.78 7.21 0.83
C PHE A 228 -22.52 5.70 0.84
N ILE A 229 -23.06 4.95 -0.13
CA ILE A 229 -22.87 3.49 -0.21
C ILE A 229 -21.39 3.13 -0.32
N VAL A 230 -20.67 3.74 -1.25
CA VAL A 230 -19.23 3.48 -1.46
C VAL A 230 -18.43 3.93 -0.23
N GLY A 231 -18.76 5.08 0.34
CA GLY A 231 -18.13 5.62 1.55
C GLY A 231 -18.24 4.66 2.73
N VAL A 232 -19.42 4.09 2.99
CA VAL A 232 -19.62 3.10 4.06
C VAL A 232 -18.82 1.82 3.80
N LEU A 233 -18.79 1.33 2.56
CA LEU A 233 -18.02 0.12 2.21
C LEU A 233 -16.51 0.33 2.42
N LEU A 234 -15.97 1.47 1.98
CA LEU A 234 -14.56 1.84 2.20
C LEU A 234 -14.26 2.12 3.67
N LEU A 235 -15.22 2.66 4.44
CA LEU A 235 -15.10 2.84 5.88
C LEU A 235 -15.01 1.50 6.61
N ILE A 236 -15.81 0.50 6.22
CA ILE A 236 -15.72 -0.86 6.78
C ILE A 236 -14.34 -1.47 6.48
N ALA A 237 -13.85 -1.31 5.26
CA ALA A 237 -12.50 -1.77 4.89
C ALA A 237 -11.43 -1.08 5.76
N ALA A 238 -11.49 0.25 5.86
CA ALA A 238 -10.59 1.06 6.70
C ALA A 238 -10.65 0.65 8.18
N ALA A 239 -11.84 0.38 8.70
CA ALA A 239 -12.05 -0.05 10.08
C ALA A 239 -11.38 -1.40 10.37
N GLY A 240 -11.47 -2.35 9.44
CA GLY A 240 -10.80 -3.65 9.54
C GLY A 240 -9.28 -3.52 9.62
N LYS A 241 -8.66 -2.79 8.68
CA LYS A 241 -7.19 -2.60 8.66
C LYS A 241 -6.64 -1.73 9.77
N SER A 242 -7.42 -0.76 10.25
CA SER A 242 -6.99 0.21 11.26
C SER A 242 -7.36 -0.21 12.69
N ALA A 243 -7.86 -1.43 12.87
CA ALA A 243 -8.29 -1.97 14.16
C ALA A 243 -9.33 -1.09 14.89
N LEU A 244 -10.25 -0.47 14.15
CA LEU A 244 -11.36 0.29 14.74
C LEU A 244 -12.42 -0.68 15.30
N VAL A 245 -13.24 -0.23 16.24
CA VAL A 245 -14.38 -1.01 16.74
C VAL A 245 -15.36 -1.26 15.58
N PRO A 246 -15.83 -2.51 15.34
CA PRO A 246 -15.71 -3.72 16.17
C PRO A 246 -14.51 -4.64 15.85
N PHE A 247 -13.65 -4.28 14.90
CA PHE A 247 -12.52 -5.09 14.44
C PHE A 247 -11.23 -4.96 15.29
N SER A 248 -11.24 -4.21 16.40
CA SER A 248 -10.04 -3.93 17.21
C SER A 248 -9.35 -5.16 17.82
N GLY A 249 -10.05 -6.28 17.94
CA GLY A 249 -9.57 -7.47 18.64
C GLY A 249 -8.34 -8.15 18.03
N TRP A 250 -7.99 -7.90 16.76
CA TRP A 250 -6.81 -8.52 16.16
C TRP A 250 -5.50 -7.85 16.59
N LEU A 251 -5.53 -6.56 16.94
CA LEU A 251 -4.33 -5.74 17.17
C LEU A 251 -3.46 -6.24 18.34
N PRO A 252 -3.99 -6.53 19.55
CA PRO A 252 -3.17 -7.05 20.65
C PRO A 252 -2.55 -8.41 20.35
N ARG A 253 -3.25 -9.22 19.55
CA ARG A 253 -2.82 -10.59 19.18
C ARG A 253 -1.70 -10.59 18.15
N ALA A 254 -1.60 -9.52 17.39
CA ALA A 254 -0.59 -9.36 16.38
C ALA A 254 0.80 -9.03 16.93
N MET A 255 0.91 -8.77 18.25
CA MET A 255 2.17 -8.50 18.96
C MET A 255 3.05 -9.76 19.15
N GLU A 256 2.62 -10.92 18.65
CA GLU A 256 3.41 -12.16 18.63
C GLU A 256 4.53 -12.18 17.56
N GLY A 257 4.44 -11.29 16.58
CA GLY A 257 5.46 -11.13 15.54
C GLY A 257 6.78 -10.57 16.08
N PRO A 258 7.88 -10.65 15.30
CA PRO A 258 9.15 -10.05 15.69
C PRO A 258 9.02 -8.53 15.90
N THR A 259 9.77 -7.95 16.85
CA THR A 259 9.66 -6.52 17.18
C THR A 259 9.73 -5.58 15.95
N PRO A 260 10.60 -5.82 14.95
CA PRO A 260 10.59 -5.03 13.71
C PRO A 260 9.27 -5.06 12.92
N SER A 261 8.53 -6.18 12.90
CA SER A 261 7.22 -6.22 12.22
C SER A 261 6.16 -5.45 12.99
N SER A 262 6.18 -5.51 14.33
CA SER A 262 5.28 -4.70 15.16
C SER A 262 5.51 -3.20 14.94
N ALA A 263 6.78 -2.78 14.80
CA ALA A 263 7.14 -1.40 14.49
C ALA A 263 6.58 -0.94 13.15
N ILE A 264 6.64 -1.76 12.09
CA ILE A 264 6.18 -1.36 10.76
C ILE A 264 4.65 -1.38 10.62
N PHE A 265 3.96 -2.31 11.30
CA PHE A 265 2.51 -2.46 11.14
C PHE A 265 1.69 -1.54 12.03
N TYR A 266 1.85 -1.69 13.34
CA TYR A 266 0.97 -1.08 14.34
C TYR A 266 1.59 0.18 14.93
N GLY A 267 2.93 0.22 14.98
CA GLY A 267 3.66 1.39 15.41
C GLY A 267 3.70 2.51 14.36
N ALA A 268 3.51 2.20 13.08
CA ALA A 268 3.86 3.13 12.00
C ALA A 268 2.91 3.15 10.80
N LEU A 269 2.77 2.08 10.02
CA LEU A 269 2.24 2.20 8.65
C LEU A 269 0.93 1.45 8.38
N SER A 270 0.87 0.14 8.65
CA SER A 270 -0.28 -0.69 8.23
C SER A 270 -1.61 -0.21 8.81
N VAL A 271 -1.64 0.21 10.09
CA VAL A 271 -2.87 0.69 10.74
C VAL A 271 -3.27 2.09 10.28
N HIS A 272 -2.33 2.88 9.73
CA HIS A 272 -2.61 4.21 9.21
C HIS A 272 -3.05 4.17 7.74
N LEU A 273 -2.92 3.03 7.05
CA LEU A 273 -3.35 2.88 5.66
C LEU A 273 -4.86 3.09 5.48
N GLY A 274 -5.69 2.68 6.47
CA GLY A 274 -7.12 2.97 6.42
C GLY A 274 -7.43 4.46 6.60
N VAL A 275 -6.67 5.17 7.44
CA VAL A 275 -6.80 6.63 7.56
C VAL A 275 -6.39 7.32 6.27
N TYR A 276 -5.30 6.87 5.64
CA TYR A 276 -4.87 7.35 4.32
C TYR A 276 -5.98 7.17 3.27
N LEU A 277 -6.59 5.99 3.21
CA LEU A 277 -7.73 5.72 2.31
C LEU A 277 -8.87 6.71 2.54
N LEU A 278 -9.27 6.94 3.80
CA LEU A 278 -10.36 7.86 4.12
C LEU A 278 -10.04 9.32 3.77
N LEU A 279 -8.79 9.77 3.96
CA LEU A 279 -8.36 11.10 3.51
C LEU A 279 -8.39 11.22 1.99
N ARG A 280 -7.97 10.18 1.28
CA ARG A 280 -7.97 10.14 -0.19
C ARG A 280 -9.39 10.22 -0.75
N VAL A 281 -10.35 9.56 -0.11
CA VAL A 281 -11.76 9.60 -0.52
C VAL A 281 -12.59 10.66 0.21
N GLY A 282 -11.94 11.60 0.91
CA GLY A 282 -12.57 12.70 1.65
C GLY A 282 -13.64 13.45 0.84
N PRO A 283 -13.34 13.91 -0.39
CA PRO A 283 -14.33 14.57 -1.26
C PRO A 283 -15.62 13.78 -1.47
N MET A 284 -15.53 12.44 -1.53
CA MET A 284 -16.71 11.57 -1.65
C MET A 284 -17.46 11.45 -0.33
N LEU A 285 -16.75 11.40 0.80
CA LEU A 285 -17.37 11.38 2.12
C LEU A 285 -18.13 12.68 2.41
N ASP A 286 -17.58 13.82 2.01
CA ASP A 286 -18.23 15.13 2.17
C ASP A 286 -19.49 15.23 1.29
N GLN A 287 -19.45 14.67 0.08
CA GLN A 287 -20.61 14.61 -0.83
C GLN A 287 -21.73 13.68 -0.35
N SER A 288 -21.45 12.78 0.62
CA SER A 288 -22.44 11.84 1.17
C SER A 288 -23.33 12.44 2.27
N LEU A 289 -23.01 13.66 2.73
CA LEU A 289 -23.77 14.43 3.72
C LEU A 289 -24.93 15.20 3.07
#